data_AF-A0A523TN99-F1
#
_entry.id   AF-A0A523TN99-F1
#
_cell.length_a   1.000
_cell.length_b   1.000
_cell.length_c   1.000
_cell.angle_alpha   90.00
_cell.angle_beta   90.00
_cell.angle_gamma   90.00
#
_symmetry.space_group_name_H-M   'P 1'
#
loop_
_entity.id
_entity.type
_entity.pdbx_description
1 polymer ?
#
loop_
_entity_poly.entity_id
_entity_poly.type
_entity_poly.pdbx_seq_one_letter_code
_entity_poly.pdbx_strand_id
1 'polypeptide(L)'
;MKRITYFAIVAVAVFALMFAIDGCSSGGSGGGGKTVGGPGSGGGGGGGTGTGTGTGTGGGYTGTPGTPGTNDAGTPHSTVQSMFDHVNTQRNIYASCHDGYADYPFTASSEDQHINPWTWSVTMTWNDGLAAEAQDEADRLAQSGGPKGKKCQPYINPGVTVITEPYWAYGLETQKYMVSARSWEGGVNGQDGTRWWEQSNGYARQGIFYQTGRIPYNHKTMLGVGKADVGANDIWWVLIFGE
;
A
#
# COMPACT_ATOMS: atom_id res chain seq x y z
N MET A 1 32.22 -13.37 42.59
CA MET A 1 32.53 -11.91 42.51
C MET A 1 33.12 -11.47 41.16
N LYS A 2 34.04 -12.19 40.52
CA LYS A 2 34.67 -11.74 39.24
C LYS A 2 33.74 -11.63 38.02
N ARG A 3 32.60 -12.33 37.99
CA ARG A 3 31.67 -12.33 36.82
C ARG A 3 30.75 -11.11 36.73
N ILE A 4 30.45 -10.47 37.86
CA ILE A 4 29.61 -9.25 37.90
C ILE A 4 30.38 -8.04 37.39
N THR A 5 31.70 -7.99 37.63
CA THR A 5 32.57 -6.89 37.16
C THR A 5 32.65 -6.83 35.63
N TYR A 6 32.72 -7.98 34.94
CA TYR A 6 32.76 -8.00 33.48
C TYR A 6 31.46 -7.48 32.85
N PHE A 7 30.31 -7.80 33.44
CA PHE A 7 29.01 -7.36 32.93
C PHE A 7 28.84 -5.83 33.03
N ALA A 8 29.32 -5.22 34.12
CA ALA A 8 29.26 -3.78 34.30
C ALA A 8 30.17 -3.02 33.30
N ILE A 9 31.36 -3.56 33.01
CA ILE A 9 32.30 -2.95 32.06
C ILE A 9 31.74 -2.98 30.62
N VAL A 10 31.14 -4.10 30.19
CA VAL A 10 30.55 -4.20 28.85
C VAL A 10 29.33 -3.29 28.70
N ALA A 11 28.48 -3.18 29.73
CA ALA A 11 27.31 -2.31 29.68
C ALA A 11 27.69 -0.82 29.53
N VAL A 12 28.74 -0.36 30.22
CA VAL A 12 29.23 1.02 30.10
C VAL A 12 29.86 1.28 28.73
N ALA A 13 30.59 0.32 28.16
CA ALA A 13 31.21 0.46 26.84
C ALA A 13 30.16 0.56 25.71
N VAL A 14 29.07 -0.22 25.80
CA VAL A 14 27.99 -0.16 24.80
C VAL A 14 27.20 1.15 24.89
N PHE A 15 26.97 1.66 26.11
CA PHE A 15 26.24 2.92 26.30
C PHE A 15 27.03 4.14 25.81
N ALA A 16 28.36 4.14 25.97
CA ALA A 16 29.22 5.21 25.45
C ALA A 16 29.27 5.25 23.92
N LEU A 17 29.14 4.09 23.25
CA LEU A 17 29.18 4.01 21.79
C LEU A 17 27.94 4.63 21.11
N MET A 18 26.80 4.71 21.81
CA MET A 18 25.56 5.27 21.26
C MET A 18 25.53 6.80 21.20
N PHE A 19 26.44 7.50 21.90
CA PHE A 19 26.53 8.97 21.88
C PHE A 19 27.62 9.52 20.94
N ALA A 20 28.30 8.66 20.19
CA ALA A 20 29.40 9.04 19.29
C ALA A 20 29.02 9.04 17.79
N ILE A 21 27.72 8.99 17.45
CA ILE A 21 27.28 9.12 16.06
C ILE A 21 27.03 10.61 15.77
N ASP A 22 28.05 11.26 15.23
CA ASP A 22 27.94 12.61 14.67
C ASP A 22 26.89 12.65 13.56
N GLY A 23 25.91 13.54 13.73
CA GLY A 23 24.92 13.87 12.72
C GLY A 23 25.57 14.53 11.52
N CYS A 24 25.57 13.83 10.39
CA CYS A 24 25.95 14.40 9.10
C CYS A 24 24.76 15.21 8.55
N SER A 25 24.69 16.50 8.92
CA SER A 25 23.87 17.49 8.22
C SER A 25 24.75 18.25 7.23
N SER A 26 24.65 17.93 5.94
CA SER A 26 25.20 18.77 4.88
C SER A 26 24.07 19.50 4.17
N GLY A 27 24.03 20.81 4.40
CA GLY A 27 23.25 21.75 3.61
C GLY A 27 23.88 21.97 2.23
N GLY A 28 23.03 22.18 1.24
CA GLY A 28 23.39 22.72 -0.07
C GLY A 28 22.51 23.92 -0.38
N SER A 29 23.08 25.12 -0.33
CA SER A 29 22.48 26.39 -0.74
C SER A 29 22.94 26.78 -2.15
N GLY A 30 22.01 27.28 -2.96
CA GLY A 30 22.26 27.99 -4.23
C GLY A 30 21.17 27.65 -5.23
N GLY A 31 20.44 28.56 -5.87
CA GLY A 31 20.56 30.00 -5.99
C GLY A 31 20.08 30.39 -7.39
N GLY A 32 19.03 31.20 -7.47
CA GLY A 32 18.74 32.05 -8.64
C GLY A 32 17.97 31.43 -9.81
N GLY A 33 16.75 31.95 -10.04
CA GLY A 33 16.02 31.70 -11.29
C GLY A 33 14.60 32.27 -11.28
N LYS A 34 14.47 33.60 -11.26
CA LYS A 34 13.20 34.30 -11.52
C LYS A 34 12.78 34.05 -12.98
N THR A 35 11.53 33.62 -13.19
CA THR A 35 10.72 34.06 -14.33
C THR A 35 9.28 34.30 -13.88
N VAL A 36 8.74 35.38 -14.42
CA VAL A 36 7.51 36.09 -14.05
C VAL A 36 6.42 35.72 -15.06
N GLY A 37 5.17 35.62 -14.60
CA GLY A 37 4.03 36.13 -15.37
C GLY A 37 2.90 35.13 -15.68
N GLY A 38 1.72 35.41 -15.11
CA GLY A 38 0.43 35.10 -15.75
C GLY A 38 -0.68 34.62 -14.81
N PRO A 39 -1.67 35.45 -14.45
CA PRO A 39 -2.89 34.99 -13.79
C PRO A 39 -3.90 34.51 -14.86
N GLY A 40 -4.16 33.21 -14.90
CA GLY A 40 -5.22 32.60 -15.69
C GLY A 40 -6.48 32.45 -14.85
N SER A 41 -7.34 33.46 -14.86
CA SER A 41 -8.70 33.39 -14.35
C SER A 41 -9.58 32.54 -15.26
N GLY A 42 -10.08 31.41 -14.75
CA GLY A 42 -11.07 30.55 -15.41
C GLY A 42 -12.18 30.18 -14.43
N GLY A 43 -13.26 30.96 -14.43
CA GLY A 43 -14.51 30.61 -13.77
C GLY A 43 -15.33 29.67 -14.64
N GLY A 44 -16.00 28.71 -14.01
CA GLY A 44 -16.92 27.79 -14.67
C GLY A 44 -17.72 27.02 -13.63
N GLY A 45 -18.81 27.62 -13.14
CA GLY A 45 -19.82 26.91 -12.37
C GLY A 45 -20.65 26.02 -13.29
N GLY A 46 -20.94 24.81 -12.83
CA GLY A 46 -21.84 23.88 -13.51
C GLY A 46 -22.38 22.88 -12.50
N GLY A 47 -23.56 23.18 -11.95
CA GLY A 47 -24.35 22.21 -11.20
C GLY A 47 -24.96 21.19 -12.16
N GLY A 48 -24.72 19.91 -11.91
CA GLY A 48 -25.33 18.80 -12.64
C GLY A 48 -25.70 17.68 -11.68
N THR A 49 -26.98 17.62 -11.31
CA THR A 49 -27.59 16.44 -10.71
C THR A 49 -27.82 15.40 -11.81
N GLY A 50 -27.03 14.33 -11.80
CA GLY A 50 -27.16 13.20 -12.72
C GLY A 50 -27.19 11.87 -11.98
N THR A 51 -28.39 11.34 -11.76
CA THR A 51 -28.61 9.92 -11.48
C THR A 51 -28.36 9.14 -12.76
N GLY A 52 -27.22 8.46 -12.86
CA GLY A 52 -26.87 7.64 -14.01
C GLY A 52 -26.13 6.38 -13.58
N THR A 53 -26.80 5.24 -13.72
CA THR A 53 -26.22 3.89 -13.73
C THR A 53 -25.28 3.78 -14.93
N GLY A 54 -24.03 4.23 -14.77
CA GLY A 54 -23.00 4.16 -15.79
C GLY A 54 -22.01 3.04 -15.48
N THR A 55 -21.86 2.09 -16.39
CA THR A 55 -20.70 1.20 -16.45
C THR A 55 -19.48 2.09 -16.70
N GLY A 56 -18.76 2.43 -15.63
CA GLY A 56 -17.63 3.35 -15.67
C GLY A 56 -16.55 2.84 -16.60
N THR A 57 -16.50 3.41 -17.81
CA THR A 57 -15.30 3.32 -18.66
C THR A 57 -14.32 4.32 -18.04
N GLY A 58 -13.27 3.80 -17.40
CA GLY A 58 -12.31 4.58 -16.61
C GLY A 58 -11.93 5.90 -17.29
N GLY A 59 -12.12 6.99 -16.53
CA GLY A 59 -11.80 8.34 -16.96
C GLY A 59 -10.37 8.43 -17.47
N GLY A 60 -10.24 8.96 -18.69
CA GLY A 60 -8.96 9.17 -19.35
C GLY A 60 -8.03 10.03 -18.50
N TYR A 61 -6.91 9.44 -18.14
CA TYR A 61 -5.72 10.10 -17.62
C TYR A 61 -5.28 11.20 -18.60
N THR A 62 -5.25 12.46 -18.16
CA THR A 62 -4.79 13.63 -18.94
C THR A 62 -3.39 14.11 -18.57
N GLY A 63 -2.67 13.39 -17.69
CA GLY A 63 -1.21 13.52 -17.58
C GLY A 63 -0.57 12.90 -18.82
N THR A 64 0.62 13.33 -19.24
CA THR A 64 1.37 12.64 -20.30
C THR A 64 1.52 11.18 -19.89
N PRO A 65 0.83 10.22 -20.53
CA PRO A 65 0.90 8.82 -20.13
C PRO A 65 2.32 8.36 -20.42
N GLY A 66 3.01 7.83 -19.42
CA GLY A 66 3.84 6.67 -19.72
C GLY A 66 2.88 5.68 -20.38
N THR A 67 3.11 5.34 -21.65
CA THR A 67 2.33 4.33 -22.39
C THR A 67 1.98 3.21 -21.41
N PRO A 68 0.70 2.80 -21.24
CA PRO A 68 0.35 1.70 -20.36
C PRO A 68 1.27 0.53 -20.69
N GLY A 69 2.26 0.32 -19.82
CA GLY A 69 3.28 -0.67 -20.09
C GLY A 69 2.56 -2.01 -20.17
N THR A 70 2.91 -2.82 -21.17
CA THR A 70 2.61 -4.26 -21.16
C THR A 70 3.35 -4.97 -20.02
N ASN A 71 4.12 -4.22 -19.22
CA ASN A 71 4.78 -4.68 -18.03
C ASN A 71 3.75 -4.91 -16.91
N ASP A 72 3.55 -6.18 -16.60
CA ASP A 72 2.72 -6.63 -15.49
C ASP A 72 3.55 -7.29 -14.39
N ALA A 73 4.88 -7.27 -14.49
CA ALA A 73 5.81 -7.86 -13.53
C ALA A 73 5.48 -9.32 -13.15
N GLY A 74 4.93 -10.09 -14.09
CA GLY A 74 4.45 -11.45 -13.89
C GLY A 74 3.21 -11.57 -13.00
N THR A 75 2.52 -10.47 -12.71
CA THR A 75 1.16 -10.49 -12.15
C THR A 75 0.15 -10.84 -13.26
N PRO A 76 -0.95 -11.55 -12.97
CA PRO A 76 -2.01 -11.81 -13.95
C PRO A 76 -2.94 -10.60 -14.15
N HIS A 77 -2.64 -9.47 -13.49
CA HIS A 77 -3.47 -8.28 -13.46
C HIS A 77 -2.79 -7.16 -14.26
N SER A 78 -3.18 -7.00 -15.51
CA SER A 78 -2.52 -6.03 -16.40
C SER A 78 -3.02 -4.60 -16.26
N THR A 79 -4.19 -4.42 -15.65
CA THR A 79 -4.87 -3.12 -15.51
C THR A 79 -5.31 -2.86 -14.08
N VAL A 80 -5.49 -1.58 -13.72
CA VAL A 80 -6.07 -1.17 -12.44
C VAL A 80 -7.46 -1.76 -12.21
N GLN A 81 -8.27 -1.87 -13.27
CA GLN A 81 -9.58 -2.51 -13.20
C GLN A 81 -9.47 -4.00 -12.86
N SER A 82 -8.57 -4.74 -13.52
CA SER A 82 -8.37 -6.17 -13.24
C SER A 82 -7.90 -6.43 -11.80
N MET A 83 -7.12 -5.52 -11.22
CA MET A 83 -6.71 -5.60 -9.82
C MET A 83 -7.85 -5.25 -8.86
N PHE A 84 -8.65 -4.23 -9.18
CA PHE A 84 -9.87 -3.90 -8.42
C PHE A 84 -10.85 -5.08 -8.40
N ASP A 85 -11.10 -5.70 -9.56
CA ASP A 85 -11.98 -6.86 -9.68
C ASP A 85 -11.43 -8.06 -8.90
N HIS A 86 -10.12 -8.27 -8.91
CA HIS A 86 -9.45 -9.30 -8.12
C HIS A 86 -9.64 -9.09 -6.63
N VAL A 87 -9.37 -7.88 -6.12
CA VAL A 87 -9.57 -7.56 -4.70
C VAL A 87 -11.01 -7.83 -4.29
N ASN A 88 -12.00 -7.35 -5.07
CA ASN A 88 -13.41 -7.62 -4.78
C ASN A 88 -13.77 -9.11 -4.84
N THR A 89 -13.23 -9.86 -5.79
CA THR A 89 -13.42 -11.32 -5.87
C THR A 89 -12.89 -12.00 -4.61
N GLN A 90 -11.66 -11.68 -4.19
CA GLN A 90 -11.06 -12.25 -3.00
C GLN A 90 -11.85 -11.87 -1.73
N ARG A 91 -12.25 -10.60 -1.58
CA ARG A 91 -13.07 -10.16 -0.44
C ARG A 91 -14.38 -10.97 -0.34
N ASN A 92 -15.07 -11.20 -1.46
CA ASN A 92 -16.29 -12.01 -1.50
C ASN A 92 -16.04 -13.48 -1.11
N ILE A 93 -14.96 -14.10 -1.60
CA ILE A 93 -14.58 -15.46 -1.20
C ILE A 93 -14.37 -15.51 0.31
N TYR A 94 -13.58 -14.59 0.86
CA TYR A 94 -13.22 -14.59 2.29
C TYR A 94 -14.37 -14.25 3.23
N ALA A 95 -15.29 -13.38 2.84
CA ALA A 95 -16.46 -13.05 3.66
C ALA A 95 -17.36 -14.27 3.94
N SER A 96 -17.29 -15.33 3.12
CA SER A 96 -18.07 -16.56 3.32
C SER A 96 -17.44 -17.54 4.31
N CYS A 97 -16.15 -17.40 4.62
CA CYS A 97 -15.40 -18.42 5.37
C CYS A 97 -14.42 -17.86 6.41
N HIS A 98 -14.35 -16.53 6.58
CA HIS A 98 -13.49 -15.86 7.55
C HIS A 98 -14.15 -14.63 8.18
N ASP A 99 -13.86 -14.41 9.46
CA ASP A 99 -14.12 -13.13 10.13
C ASP A 99 -13.21 -12.03 9.55
N GLY A 100 -13.65 -10.78 9.67
CA GLY A 100 -12.86 -9.63 9.28
C GLY A 100 -11.66 -9.49 10.22
N TYR A 101 -10.60 -8.84 9.76
CA TYR A 101 -9.39 -8.61 10.54
C TYR A 101 -9.15 -7.12 10.69
N ALA A 102 -9.02 -6.61 11.92
CA ALA A 102 -8.95 -5.18 12.20
C ALA A 102 -7.73 -4.79 13.06
N ASP A 103 -6.58 -5.36 12.72
CA ASP A 103 -5.30 -4.97 13.31
C ASP A 103 -4.25 -4.73 12.22
N TYR A 104 -3.33 -3.83 12.53
CA TYR A 104 -2.20 -3.45 11.69
C TYR A 104 -1.10 -2.78 12.53
N PRO A 105 0.16 -3.24 12.48
CA PRO A 105 0.64 -4.45 11.82
C PRO A 105 0.08 -5.73 12.46
N PHE A 106 0.00 -6.82 11.70
CA PHE A 106 -0.56 -8.11 12.14
C PHE A 106 0.26 -8.70 13.29
N THR A 107 -0.10 -8.38 14.52
CA THR A 107 0.48 -9.02 15.70
C THR A 107 -0.26 -10.32 15.98
N ALA A 108 0.38 -11.36 16.48
CA ALA A 108 -0.22 -12.69 16.53
C ALA A 108 -1.15 -12.93 17.74
N SER A 109 -1.52 -11.92 18.52
CA SER A 109 -1.77 -12.14 19.95
C SER A 109 -3.02 -11.54 20.59
N SER A 110 -4.03 -11.10 19.85
CA SER A 110 -5.31 -10.75 20.51
C SER A 110 -6.53 -11.31 19.78
N GLU A 111 -7.45 -11.89 20.57
CA GLU A 111 -8.79 -12.30 20.10
C GLU A 111 -9.57 -11.12 19.50
N ASP A 112 -9.23 -9.90 19.92
CA ASP A 112 -9.84 -8.66 19.45
C ASP A 112 -9.62 -8.36 17.96
N GLN A 113 -8.74 -9.10 17.28
CA GLN A 113 -8.40 -8.85 15.87
C GLN A 113 -9.50 -9.31 14.92
N HIS A 114 -10.31 -10.28 15.34
CA HIS A 114 -11.37 -10.86 14.54
C HIS A 114 -12.68 -10.08 14.73
N ILE A 115 -13.22 -9.55 13.64
CA ILE A 115 -14.41 -8.69 13.64
C ILE A 115 -15.51 -9.35 12.83
N ASN A 116 -16.62 -9.65 13.50
CA ASN A 116 -17.83 -10.23 12.91
C ASN A 116 -19.07 -9.50 13.47
N PRO A 117 -19.92 -8.91 12.61
CA PRO A 117 -19.82 -8.85 11.15
C PRO A 117 -18.65 -7.97 10.69
N TRP A 118 -18.20 -8.19 9.45
CA TRP A 118 -17.26 -7.28 8.79
C TRP A 118 -17.83 -5.86 8.82
N THR A 119 -16.97 -4.89 9.08
CA THR A 119 -17.39 -3.49 9.22
C THR A 119 -17.25 -2.74 7.90
N TRP A 120 -16.22 -3.06 7.10
CA TRP A 120 -16.07 -2.57 5.74
C TRP A 120 -16.95 -3.35 4.77
N SER A 121 -17.25 -2.76 3.62
CA SER A 121 -18.00 -3.43 2.56
C SER A 121 -17.26 -4.66 2.04
N VAL A 122 -17.98 -5.78 1.87
CA VAL A 122 -17.40 -6.98 1.24
C VAL A 122 -17.06 -6.68 -0.22
N THR A 123 -17.99 -6.06 -0.95
CA THR A 123 -17.74 -5.54 -2.31
C THR A 123 -17.53 -4.03 -2.24
N MET A 124 -16.35 -3.58 -2.60
CA MET A 124 -15.99 -2.16 -2.68
C MET A 124 -16.51 -1.54 -3.97
N THR A 125 -16.91 -0.28 -3.89
CA THR A 125 -17.29 0.53 -5.05
C THR A 125 -16.07 1.27 -5.61
N TRP A 126 -15.90 1.28 -6.92
CA TRP A 126 -14.84 2.07 -7.56
C TRP A 126 -15.06 3.56 -7.27
N ASN A 127 -13.99 4.27 -6.90
CA ASN A 127 -14.04 5.71 -6.68
C ASN A 127 -12.90 6.42 -7.45
N ASP A 128 -13.26 7.33 -8.35
CA ASP A 128 -12.30 8.03 -9.21
C ASP A 128 -11.34 8.94 -8.43
N GLY A 129 -11.80 9.57 -7.35
CA GLY A 129 -10.95 10.42 -6.51
C GLY A 129 -9.87 9.60 -5.78
N LEU A 130 -10.25 8.47 -5.20
CA LEU A 130 -9.31 7.53 -4.59
C LEU A 130 -8.39 6.90 -5.63
N ALA A 131 -8.87 6.62 -6.84
CA ALA A 131 -8.06 6.06 -7.92
C ALA A 131 -7.01 7.07 -8.41
N ALA A 132 -7.37 8.34 -8.54
CA ALA A 132 -6.42 9.42 -8.85
C ALA A 132 -5.35 9.54 -7.74
N GLU A 133 -5.76 9.55 -6.47
CA GLU A 133 -4.80 9.57 -5.34
C GLU A 133 -3.88 8.34 -5.32
N ALA A 134 -4.43 7.16 -5.65
CA ALA A 134 -3.66 5.93 -5.73
C ALA A 134 -2.65 5.98 -6.89
N GLN A 135 -3.04 6.54 -8.04
CA GLN A 135 -2.15 6.72 -9.18
C GLN A 135 -1.04 7.72 -8.87
N ASP A 136 -1.34 8.87 -8.25
CA ASP A 136 -0.34 9.85 -7.84
C ASP A 136 0.69 9.25 -6.88
N GLU A 137 0.25 8.42 -5.93
CA GLU A 137 1.15 7.70 -5.04
C GLU A 137 1.99 6.66 -5.79
N ALA A 138 1.40 5.91 -6.73
CA ALA A 138 2.13 4.94 -7.55
C ALA A 138 3.23 5.63 -8.38
N ASP A 139 2.91 6.75 -9.03
CA ASP A 139 3.85 7.55 -9.82
C ASP A 139 4.98 8.10 -8.92
N ARG A 140 4.64 8.57 -7.70
CA ARG A 140 5.63 9.01 -6.71
C ARG A 140 6.57 7.88 -6.30
N LEU A 141 6.05 6.68 -6.07
CA LEU A 141 6.87 5.50 -5.72
C LEU A 141 7.77 5.09 -6.89
N ALA A 142 7.26 5.17 -8.12
CA ALA A 142 8.04 4.90 -9.32
C ALA A 142 9.21 5.89 -9.50
N GLN A 143 9.03 7.14 -9.07
CA GLN A 143 10.07 8.18 -9.04
C GLN A 143 11.00 8.07 -7.81
N SER A 144 11.26 6.85 -7.33
CA SER A 144 12.12 6.57 -6.16
C SER A 144 11.58 7.07 -4.82
N GLY A 145 10.29 7.38 -4.73
CA GLY A 145 9.63 7.65 -3.45
C GLY A 145 9.62 6.41 -2.55
N GLY A 146 9.83 6.59 -1.25
CA GLY A 146 9.67 5.51 -0.27
C GLY A 146 8.19 5.21 0.03
N PRO A 147 7.78 3.95 0.22
CA PRO A 147 6.41 3.58 0.61
C PRO A 147 6.06 4.08 2.02
N LYS A 148 4.80 4.46 2.20
CA LYS A 148 4.25 4.92 3.48
C LYS A 148 3.89 3.73 4.37
N GLY A 149 4.00 3.92 5.68
CA GLY A 149 3.49 2.95 6.67
C GLY A 149 4.48 1.86 7.06
N LYS A 150 3.97 0.70 7.50
CA LYS A 150 4.83 -0.44 7.92
C LYS A 150 4.93 -1.48 6.82
N LYS A 151 6.11 -2.09 6.71
CA LYS A 151 6.32 -3.19 5.78
C LYS A 151 5.62 -4.44 6.30
N CYS A 152 4.82 -5.05 5.45
CA CYS A 152 4.15 -6.33 5.64
C CYS A 152 4.83 -7.33 4.71
N GLN A 153 5.43 -8.34 5.30
CA GLN A 153 6.18 -9.35 4.57
C GLN A 153 5.54 -10.71 4.84
N PRO A 154 5.31 -11.53 3.80
CA PRO A 154 4.74 -12.86 4.00
C PRO A 154 5.52 -13.65 5.04
N TYR A 155 4.80 -14.41 5.86
CA TYR A 155 5.44 -15.32 6.81
C TYR A 155 6.18 -16.38 6.02
N ILE A 156 7.49 -16.45 6.21
CA ILE A 156 8.33 -17.50 5.64
C ILE A 156 8.74 -18.40 6.79
N ASN A 157 8.54 -19.71 6.63
CA ASN A 157 8.98 -20.70 7.61
C ASN A 157 10.47 -20.50 7.91
N PRO A 158 10.88 -20.50 9.19
CA PRO A 158 12.29 -20.40 9.56
C PRO A 158 13.14 -21.42 8.80
N GLY A 159 14.23 -20.96 8.18
CA GLY A 159 15.14 -21.81 7.40
C GLY A 159 14.81 -21.93 5.91
N VAL A 160 13.71 -21.35 5.43
CA VAL A 160 13.43 -21.23 4.00
C VAL A 160 13.81 -19.83 3.52
N THR A 161 14.72 -19.73 2.56
CA THR A 161 15.01 -18.46 1.88
C THR A 161 14.04 -18.31 0.71
N VAL A 162 12.92 -17.65 0.96
CA VAL A 162 11.96 -17.30 -0.10
C VAL A 162 12.03 -15.80 -0.32
N ILE A 163 12.23 -15.39 -1.57
CA ILE A 163 12.04 -13.99 -1.95
C ILE A 163 10.53 -13.80 -2.07
N THR A 164 10.01 -12.80 -1.38
CA THR A 164 8.58 -12.51 -1.30
C THR A 164 8.35 -11.06 -1.67
N GLU A 165 7.25 -10.78 -2.36
CA GLU A 165 6.82 -9.42 -2.63
C GLU A 165 6.23 -8.83 -1.33
N PRO A 166 6.88 -7.81 -0.74
CA PRO A 166 6.28 -7.12 0.39
C PRO A 166 5.22 -6.15 -0.10
N TYR A 167 4.32 -5.79 0.80
CA TYR A 167 3.55 -4.57 0.68
C TYR A 167 3.76 -3.71 1.92
N TRP A 168 3.28 -2.48 1.87
CA TRP A 168 3.26 -1.54 2.97
C TRP A 168 1.85 -1.06 3.17
N ALA A 169 1.45 -0.84 4.42
CA ALA A 169 0.12 -0.35 4.71
C ALA A 169 0.11 0.84 5.67
N TYR A 170 -0.86 1.73 5.50
CA TYR A 170 -0.89 2.98 6.21
C TYR A 170 -2.33 3.44 6.42
N GLY A 171 -2.60 4.06 7.58
CA GLY A 171 -3.86 4.77 7.81
C GLY A 171 -5.07 3.88 8.12
N LEU A 172 -4.88 2.68 8.67
CA LEU A 172 -6.00 1.79 9.03
C LEU A 172 -7.01 2.52 9.95
N GLU A 173 -6.49 3.23 10.94
CA GLU A 173 -7.24 4.06 11.89
C GLU A 173 -7.45 5.50 11.37
N THR A 174 -7.73 5.64 10.08
CA THR A 174 -8.09 6.91 9.45
C THR A 174 -9.19 6.69 8.42
N GLN A 175 -9.74 7.75 7.83
CA GLN A 175 -10.75 7.62 6.77
C GLN A 175 -10.25 6.83 5.55
N LYS A 176 -8.94 6.83 5.28
CA LYS A 176 -8.34 6.12 4.14
C LYS A 176 -7.27 5.12 4.60
N TYR A 177 -7.42 3.88 4.17
CA TYR A 177 -6.41 2.84 4.36
C TYR A 177 -5.70 2.59 3.04
N MET A 178 -4.40 2.82 3.01
CA MET A 178 -3.55 2.69 1.82
C MET A 178 -2.69 1.45 1.92
N VAL A 179 -2.64 0.67 0.85
CA VAL A 179 -1.69 -0.42 0.63
C VAL A 179 -0.85 -0.09 -0.58
N SER A 180 0.47 -0.11 -0.45
CA SER A 180 1.41 0.02 -1.57
C SER A 180 2.21 -1.26 -1.71
N ALA A 181 2.37 -1.78 -2.91
CA ALA A 181 3.09 -3.03 -3.12
C ALA A 181 3.92 -2.99 -4.39
N ARG A 182 5.09 -3.63 -4.35
CA ARG A 182 5.98 -3.75 -5.50
C ARG A 182 5.91 -5.16 -6.03
N SER A 183 5.70 -5.31 -7.33
CA SER A 183 5.80 -6.59 -8.03
C SER A 183 6.92 -6.51 -9.06
N TRP A 184 7.74 -7.54 -9.13
CA TRP A 184 8.85 -7.59 -10.10
C TRP A 184 9.09 -9.01 -10.62
N GLU A 185 9.52 -9.11 -11.87
CA GLU A 185 9.88 -10.40 -12.48
C GLU A 185 11.14 -10.98 -11.83
N GLY A 186 11.15 -12.31 -11.64
CA GLY A 186 12.25 -13.03 -10.98
C GLY A 186 12.31 -12.82 -9.46
N GLY A 187 11.39 -12.04 -8.89
CA GLY A 187 11.31 -11.74 -7.46
C GLY A 187 10.70 -12.82 -6.59
N VAL A 188 10.14 -13.85 -7.19
CA VAL A 188 9.47 -14.94 -6.47
C VAL A 188 9.83 -16.25 -7.16
N ASN A 189 10.25 -17.25 -6.38
CA ASN A 189 10.72 -18.54 -6.89
C ASN A 189 9.57 -19.45 -7.38
N GLY A 190 8.51 -18.87 -7.94
CA GLY A 190 7.30 -19.59 -8.40
C GLY A 190 6.56 -20.33 -7.28
N GLN A 191 6.81 -19.98 -6.02
CA GLN A 191 6.14 -20.58 -4.87
C GLN A 191 4.85 -19.83 -4.57
N ASP A 192 3.78 -20.58 -4.34
CA ASP A 192 2.49 -20.03 -3.91
C ASP A 192 2.65 -19.26 -2.58
N GLY A 193 1.96 -18.12 -2.49
CA GLY A 193 1.86 -17.32 -1.27
C GLY A 193 2.99 -16.32 -1.09
N THR A 194 3.79 -16.12 -2.15
CA THR A 194 4.96 -15.24 -2.12
C THR A 194 4.67 -13.86 -2.68
N ARG A 195 3.60 -13.70 -3.47
CA ARG A 195 3.18 -12.41 -4.00
C ARG A 195 2.11 -11.77 -3.12
N TRP A 196 2.13 -10.45 -3.00
CA TRP A 196 1.24 -9.70 -2.10
C TRP A 196 -0.24 -9.76 -2.48
N TRP A 197 -0.57 -10.19 -3.71
CA TRP A 197 -1.93 -10.33 -4.23
C TRP A 197 -2.43 -11.79 -4.25
N GLU A 198 -1.60 -12.76 -3.89
CA GLU A 198 -1.97 -14.17 -3.93
C GLU A 198 -2.87 -14.56 -2.74
N GLN A 199 -3.86 -15.41 -3.02
CA GLN A 199 -4.77 -15.94 -2.02
C GLN A 199 -4.06 -16.73 -0.91
N SER A 200 -2.99 -17.44 -1.25
CA SER A 200 -2.19 -18.24 -0.31
C SER A 200 -1.31 -17.38 0.61
N ASN A 201 -1.14 -16.09 0.32
CA ASN A 201 -0.35 -15.18 1.14
C ASN A 201 -1.14 -14.74 2.39
N GLY A 202 -0.70 -15.18 3.57
CA GLY A 202 -1.34 -14.84 4.86
C GLY A 202 -1.48 -13.35 5.14
N TYR A 203 -0.48 -12.56 4.74
CA TYR A 203 -0.51 -11.11 4.95
C TYR A 203 -1.44 -10.43 3.94
N ALA A 204 -1.50 -10.90 2.69
CA ALA A 204 -2.46 -10.39 1.70
C ALA A 204 -3.90 -10.60 2.17
N ARG A 205 -4.17 -11.82 2.64
CA ARG A 205 -5.42 -12.24 3.26
C ARG A 205 -5.85 -11.28 4.37
N GLN A 206 -5.00 -11.07 5.38
CA GLN A 206 -5.30 -10.21 6.52
C GLN A 206 -5.38 -8.72 6.17
N GLY A 207 -4.42 -8.23 5.39
CA GLY A 207 -4.24 -6.80 5.15
C GLY A 207 -4.98 -6.21 3.97
N ILE A 208 -5.61 -7.04 3.14
CA ILE A 208 -6.27 -6.62 1.90
C ILE A 208 -7.64 -7.30 1.78
N PHE A 209 -7.68 -8.63 1.81
CA PHE A 209 -8.88 -9.37 1.42
C PHE A 209 -9.93 -9.50 2.51
N TYR A 210 -9.55 -9.60 3.78
CA TYR A 210 -10.49 -9.50 4.89
C TYR A 210 -10.11 -8.44 5.89
N GLN A 211 -9.28 -7.48 5.49
CA GLN A 211 -9.08 -6.26 6.28
C GLN A 211 -10.41 -5.54 6.45
N THR A 212 -10.65 -5.16 7.69
CA THR A 212 -11.74 -4.32 8.13
C THR A 212 -11.21 -3.36 9.21
N GLY A 213 -12.04 -2.46 9.73
CA GLY A 213 -11.63 -1.45 10.71
C GLY A 213 -12.41 -1.51 12.01
N ARG A 214 -11.88 -0.87 13.05
CA ARG A 214 -12.61 -0.61 14.30
C ARG A 214 -13.19 0.80 14.28
N ILE A 215 -14.09 1.07 15.23
CA ILE A 215 -14.64 2.42 15.43
C ILE A 215 -13.47 3.39 15.71
N PRO A 216 -13.46 4.60 15.10
CA PRO A 216 -14.53 5.17 14.26
C PRO A 216 -14.43 4.82 12.77
N TYR A 217 -13.32 4.27 12.29
CA TYR A 217 -13.01 4.10 10.85
C TYR A 217 -13.42 2.72 10.31
N ASN A 218 -14.60 2.28 10.72
CA ASN A 218 -15.11 0.94 10.47
C ASN A 218 -16.04 0.85 9.25
N HIS A 219 -16.12 1.84 8.37
CA HIS A 219 -17.16 1.89 7.34
C HIS A 219 -16.62 2.24 5.95
N LYS A 220 -15.49 1.63 5.57
CA LYS A 220 -14.95 1.81 4.22
C LYS A 220 -15.80 1.07 3.21
N THR A 221 -16.22 1.78 2.17
CA THR A 221 -17.11 1.27 1.12
C THR A 221 -16.54 1.43 -0.29
N MET A 222 -15.44 2.18 -0.41
CA MET A 222 -14.85 2.56 -1.70
C MET A 222 -13.42 2.05 -1.84
N LEU A 223 -12.99 1.84 -3.08
CA LEU A 223 -11.63 1.46 -3.44
C LEU A 223 -11.16 2.22 -4.68
N GLY A 224 -9.99 2.83 -4.60
CA GLY A 224 -9.21 3.32 -5.73
C GLY A 224 -7.94 2.49 -5.94
N VAL A 225 -7.55 2.29 -7.21
CA VAL A 225 -6.37 1.50 -7.57
C VAL A 225 -5.48 2.28 -8.54
N GLY A 226 -4.19 2.36 -8.24
CA GLY A 226 -3.14 2.95 -9.09
C GLY A 226 -2.07 1.93 -9.45
N LYS A 227 -1.43 2.12 -10.61
CA LYS A 227 -0.34 1.28 -11.12
C LYS A 227 0.73 2.16 -11.78
N ALA A 228 1.99 1.97 -11.44
CA ALA A 228 3.10 2.67 -12.10
C ALA A 228 4.22 1.71 -12.49
N ASP A 229 4.69 1.82 -13.72
CA ASP A 229 5.81 1.02 -14.27
C ASP A 229 7.14 1.69 -13.92
N VAL A 230 8.09 0.91 -13.39
CA VAL A 230 9.46 1.38 -13.08
C VAL A 230 10.51 0.84 -14.06
N GLY A 231 10.08 0.13 -15.10
CA GLY A 231 10.94 -0.56 -16.07
C GLY A 231 11.42 -1.92 -15.57
N ALA A 232 12.17 -2.64 -16.41
CA ALA A 232 12.78 -3.94 -16.07
C ALA A 232 11.81 -4.99 -15.48
N ASN A 233 10.57 -5.01 -15.97
CA ASN A 233 9.50 -5.88 -15.48
C ASN A 233 9.19 -5.72 -13.99
N ASP A 234 9.19 -4.47 -13.51
CA ASP A 234 8.90 -4.08 -12.14
C ASP A 234 7.86 -2.95 -12.11
N ILE A 235 6.90 -3.07 -11.20
CA ILE A 235 5.75 -2.17 -11.10
C ILE A 235 5.38 -1.91 -9.63
N TRP A 236 4.84 -0.73 -9.38
CA TRP A 236 4.15 -0.39 -8.13
C TRP A 236 2.63 -0.48 -8.32
N TRP A 237 1.99 -1.08 -7.32
CA TRP A 237 0.54 -1.04 -7.12
C TRP A 237 0.22 -0.23 -5.88
N VAL A 238 -0.87 0.54 -5.95
CA VAL A 238 -1.43 1.25 -4.80
C VAL A 238 -2.92 0.99 -4.73
N LEU A 239 -3.40 0.54 -3.57
CA LEU A 239 -4.81 0.38 -3.23
C LEU A 239 -5.16 1.39 -2.15
N ILE A 240 -6.23 2.16 -2.31
CA ILE A 240 -6.75 3.05 -1.27
C ILE A 240 -8.20 2.70 -1.00
N PHE A 241 -8.45 2.15 0.19
CA PHE A 241 -9.78 1.92 0.72
C PHE A 241 -10.27 3.20 1.41
N GLY A 242 -11.51 3.63 1.16
CA GLY A 242 -12.07 4.86 1.73
C GLY A 242 -13.53 4.71 2.15
N GLU A 243 -13.98 5.66 2.98
CA GLU A 243 -15.36 5.83 3.46
C GLU A 243 -16.25 6.50 2.43
#